data_AF-A0A9P8L328-F1
#
_entry.id   AF-A0A9P8L328-F1
#
_cell.length_a   1.000
_cell.length_b   1.000
_cell.length_c   1.000
_cell.angle_alpha   90.00
_cell.angle_beta   90.00
_cell.angle_gamma   90.00
#
_symmetry.space_group_name_H-M   'P 1'
#
loop_
_entity.id
_entity.type
_entity.pdbx_description
1 polymer ?
#
loop_
_entity_poly.entity_id
_entity_poly.type
_entity_poly.pdbx_seq_one_letter_code
_entity_poly.pdbx_strand_id
1 'polypeptide(L)'
;MIGMFQENGPCEVVELARGKFGTKARDWGWDRSSNIIYVDQPNQVGFSYDSPANGSFDLLDDSRNPIYPPESTPPNRPSYTFLNGSFSSGNPNATTNTTEISAHAIWHMLQGFLGAFPQYNPGTRPGSNQTGPAGVNLFTESYGGKYGPVFATFWEEQNNRRANGSLPKNSTLDIQLQSLGITN
;
A
#
# COMPACT_ATOMS: atom_id res chain seq x y z
N MET A 1 -4.92 1.09 -5.03
CA MET A 1 -5.11 -0.32 -5.46
C MET A 1 -5.06 -0.56 -6.99
N ILE A 2 -4.24 0.17 -7.75
CA ILE A 2 -4.12 -0.02 -9.22
C ILE A 2 -3.45 -1.38 -9.51
N GLY A 3 -2.29 -1.65 -8.91
CA GLY A 3 -1.56 -2.92 -9.03
C GLY A 3 -2.41 -4.18 -8.90
N MET A 4 -3.28 -4.22 -7.89
CA MET A 4 -4.08 -5.39 -7.58
C MET A 4 -5.18 -5.68 -8.62
N PHE A 5 -5.85 -4.65 -9.15
CA PHE A 5 -7.02 -4.84 -10.00
C PHE A 5 -6.78 -4.58 -11.49
N GLN A 6 -5.76 -3.79 -11.84
CA GLN A 6 -5.53 -3.34 -13.22
C GLN A 6 -4.22 -3.87 -13.82
N GLU A 7 -3.27 -4.30 -12.99
CA GLU A 7 -1.92 -4.66 -13.46
C GLU A 7 -1.58 -6.14 -13.22
N ASN A 8 -1.05 -6.48 -12.04
CA ASN A 8 -0.39 -7.76 -11.78
C ASN A 8 -1.06 -8.59 -10.68
N GLY A 9 -2.19 -8.15 -10.15
CA GLY A 9 -2.93 -8.92 -9.15
C GLY A 9 -3.70 -10.12 -9.70
N PRO A 10 -4.33 -10.88 -8.79
CA PRO A 10 -4.94 -12.17 -9.09
C PRO A 10 -6.17 -12.08 -10.01
N CYS A 11 -6.82 -10.92 -10.06
CA CYS A 11 -8.03 -10.71 -10.84
C CYS A 11 -8.12 -9.29 -11.39
N GLU A 12 -8.97 -9.11 -12.39
CA GLU A 12 -9.31 -7.83 -12.98
C GLU A 12 -10.81 -7.57 -12.88
N VAL A 13 -11.18 -6.29 -12.80
CA VAL A 13 -12.59 -5.87 -12.81
C VAL A 13 -13.08 -5.84 -14.26
N VAL A 14 -14.18 -6.55 -14.54
CA VAL A 14 -14.78 -6.65 -15.88
C VAL A 14 -16.28 -6.34 -15.83
N GLU A 15 -16.82 -5.84 -16.94
CA GLU A 15 -18.26 -5.73 -17.13
C GLU A 15 -18.82 -7.09 -17.54
N LEU A 16 -19.62 -7.71 -16.67
CA LEU A 16 -20.23 -9.03 -16.91
C LEU A 16 -21.53 -8.91 -17.73
N ALA A 17 -22.23 -7.79 -17.57
CA ALA A 17 -23.40 -7.38 -18.33
C ALA A 17 -23.55 -5.86 -18.20
N ARG A 18 -24.38 -5.23 -19.04
CA ARG A 18 -24.59 -3.77 -19.02
C ARG A 18 -24.84 -3.24 -17.60
N GLY A 19 -23.91 -2.46 -17.07
CA GLY A 19 -23.97 -1.87 -15.74
C GLY A 19 -23.76 -2.84 -14.56
N LYS A 20 -23.29 -4.07 -14.82
CA LYS A 20 -22.96 -5.08 -13.81
C LYS A 20 -21.49 -5.45 -13.91
N PHE A 21 -20.73 -5.07 -12.90
CA PHE A 21 -19.30 -5.37 -12.80
C PHE A 21 -19.05 -6.55 -11.87
N GLY A 22 -18.01 -7.32 -12.17
CA GLY A 22 -17.49 -8.38 -11.31
C GLY A 22 -16.00 -8.55 -11.53
N THR A 23 -15.42 -9.59 -10.95
CA THR A 23 -14.00 -9.91 -11.12
C THR A 23 -13.82 -11.17 -11.95
N LYS A 24 -12.75 -11.20 -12.75
CA LYS A 24 -12.28 -12.37 -13.49
C LYS A 24 -10.81 -12.62 -13.12
N ALA A 25 -10.45 -13.90 -12.90
CA ALA A 25 -9.07 -14.27 -12.62
C ALA A 25 -8.14 -13.89 -13.79
N ARG A 26 -6.94 -13.39 -13.46
CA ARG A 26 -5.92 -13.00 -14.44
C ARG A 26 -5.08 -14.21 -14.83
N ASP A 27 -4.81 -14.36 -16.12
CA ASP A 27 -3.96 -15.44 -16.63
C ASP A 27 -2.50 -15.28 -16.22
N TRP A 28 -2.06 -14.02 -16.05
CA TRP A 28 -0.67 -13.64 -15.76
C TRP A 28 -0.51 -12.82 -14.46
N GLY A 29 -1.35 -13.11 -13.46
CA GLY A 29 -1.19 -12.56 -12.11
C GLY A 29 0.12 -13.03 -11.47
N TRP A 30 0.83 -12.13 -10.79
CA TRP A 30 2.09 -12.46 -10.12
C TRP A 30 1.90 -13.36 -8.89
N ASP A 31 0.66 -13.45 -8.38
CA ASP A 31 0.26 -14.34 -7.28
C ASP A 31 0.45 -15.83 -7.62
N ARG A 32 0.60 -16.18 -8.91
CA ARG A 32 0.88 -17.54 -9.36
C ARG A 32 2.25 -18.08 -8.94
N SER A 33 3.19 -17.19 -8.67
CA SER A 33 4.57 -17.56 -8.33
C SER A 33 5.04 -16.93 -7.01
N SER A 34 4.19 -16.16 -6.33
CA SER A 34 4.57 -15.37 -5.16
C SER A 34 3.37 -15.07 -4.28
N ASN A 35 3.60 -14.84 -2.99
CA ASN A 35 2.62 -14.19 -2.12
C ASN A 35 2.83 -12.67 -2.22
N ILE A 36 1.77 -11.92 -2.49
CA ILE A 36 1.86 -10.48 -2.76
C ILE A 36 1.03 -9.71 -1.76
N ILE A 37 1.60 -8.62 -1.26
CA ILE A 37 0.92 -7.65 -0.40
C ILE A 37 0.81 -6.34 -1.18
N TYR A 38 -0.42 -5.89 -1.42
CA TYR A 38 -0.69 -4.56 -1.96
C TYR A 38 -0.99 -3.61 -0.80
N VAL A 39 -0.34 -2.45 -0.82
CA VAL A 39 -0.45 -1.48 0.28
C VAL A 39 -0.83 -0.14 -0.32
N ASP A 40 -1.98 0.40 0.08
CA ASP A 40 -2.26 1.81 -0.17
C ASP A 40 -1.46 2.62 0.85
N GLN A 41 -0.57 3.48 0.38
CA GLN A 41 0.29 4.32 1.21
C GLN A 41 0.66 5.60 0.46
N PRO A 42 0.96 6.70 1.19
CA PRO A 42 0.90 6.87 2.64
C PRO A 42 -0.55 6.99 3.17
N ASN A 43 -0.71 7.40 4.43
CA ASN A 43 -2.03 7.71 4.96
C ASN A 43 -2.76 8.73 4.06
N GLN A 44 -4.08 8.60 3.96
CA GLN A 44 -4.98 9.29 3.03
C GLN A 44 -4.97 8.79 1.58
N VAL A 45 -4.19 7.74 1.25
CA VAL A 45 -4.26 7.08 -0.07
C VAL A 45 -5.23 5.92 -0.01
N GLY A 46 -6.17 5.86 -0.96
CA GLY A 46 -7.09 4.74 -1.14
C GLY A 46 -7.84 4.39 0.14
N PHE A 47 -7.61 3.19 0.69
CA PHE A 47 -8.25 2.73 1.93
C PHE A 47 -7.44 3.01 3.20
N SER A 48 -6.24 3.59 3.10
CA SER A 48 -5.47 4.02 4.28
C SER A 48 -5.94 5.40 4.72
N TYR A 49 -6.60 5.50 5.87
CA TYR A 49 -7.16 6.76 6.38
C TYR A 49 -6.89 6.97 7.88
N ASP A 50 -6.88 8.23 8.30
CA ASP A 50 -6.83 8.62 9.72
C ASP A 50 -8.22 8.64 10.37
N SER A 51 -9.14 9.40 9.78
CA SER A 51 -10.51 9.55 10.26
C SER A 51 -11.45 9.59 9.06
N PRO A 52 -12.57 8.84 9.09
CA PRO A 52 -13.53 8.87 8.01
C PRO A 52 -14.20 10.26 7.97
N ALA A 53 -14.21 10.88 6.80
CA ALA A 53 -14.84 12.16 6.54
C ALA A 53 -15.76 12.05 5.32
N ASN A 54 -16.98 12.56 5.44
CA ASN A 54 -17.87 12.63 4.29
C ASN A 54 -17.35 13.69 3.33
N GLY A 55 -17.23 13.34 2.05
CA GLY A 55 -16.83 14.26 1.00
C GLY A 55 -17.50 13.95 -0.33
N SER A 56 -17.22 14.79 -1.32
CA SER A 56 -17.64 14.61 -2.71
C SER A 56 -16.42 14.58 -3.61
N PHE A 57 -16.41 13.68 -4.59
CA PHE A 57 -15.30 13.55 -5.53
C PHE A 57 -15.78 13.94 -6.94
N ASP A 58 -15.24 15.03 -7.47
CA ASP A 58 -15.49 15.46 -8.84
C ASP A 58 -14.57 14.70 -9.80
N LEU A 59 -15.13 13.82 -10.63
CA LEU A 59 -14.37 13.06 -11.62
C LEU A 59 -13.77 13.94 -12.73
N LEU A 60 -14.20 15.20 -12.82
CA LEU A 60 -13.70 16.18 -13.79
C LEU A 60 -12.72 17.18 -13.18
N ASP A 61 -12.46 17.12 -11.88
CA ASP A 61 -11.42 17.95 -11.24
C ASP A 61 -10.05 17.28 -11.40
N ASP A 62 -9.14 17.98 -12.09
CA ASP A 62 -7.77 17.54 -12.29
C ASP A 62 -6.99 17.40 -10.97
N SER A 63 -7.42 18.08 -9.90
CA SER A 63 -6.79 17.94 -8.58
C SER A 63 -6.96 16.54 -7.99
N ARG A 64 -8.01 15.80 -8.42
CA ARG A 64 -8.38 14.46 -7.93
C ARG A 64 -8.42 14.34 -6.41
N ASN A 65 -8.73 15.44 -5.72
CA ASN A 65 -8.90 15.45 -4.27
C ASN A 65 -10.40 15.45 -3.93
N PRO A 66 -10.81 14.76 -2.86
CA PRO A 66 -12.16 14.91 -2.36
C PRO A 66 -12.40 16.33 -1.83
N ILE A 67 -13.62 16.82 -2.03
CA ILE A 67 -14.12 18.12 -1.59
C ILE A 67 -14.80 17.94 -0.23
N TYR A 68 -14.45 18.83 0.72
CA TYR A 68 -14.99 18.86 2.08
C TYR A 68 -15.54 20.24 2.43
N PRO A 69 -16.77 20.36 2.97
CA PRO A 69 -17.78 19.31 3.16
C PRO A 69 -18.34 18.77 1.81
N PRO A 70 -19.16 17.70 1.80
CA PRO A 70 -19.78 17.20 0.58
C PRO A 70 -20.60 18.28 -0.14
N GLU A 71 -20.49 18.34 -1.45
CA GLU A 71 -21.19 19.27 -2.32
C GLU A 71 -22.20 18.56 -3.24
N SER A 72 -23.20 19.30 -3.71
CA SER A 72 -24.12 18.82 -4.74
C SER A 72 -23.50 18.93 -6.13
N THR A 73 -23.80 17.99 -7.03
CA THR A 73 -23.37 18.06 -8.43
C THR A 73 -23.75 19.40 -9.07
N PRO A 74 -22.84 20.08 -9.80
CA PRO A 74 -23.15 21.30 -10.51
C PRO A 74 -24.32 21.12 -11.50
N PRO A 75 -25.24 22.10 -11.65
CA PRO A 75 -26.49 21.95 -12.42
C PRO A 75 -26.31 21.56 -13.90
N ASN A 76 -25.17 21.91 -14.50
CA ASN A 76 -24.87 21.66 -15.91
C ASN A 76 -24.04 20.39 -16.13
N ARG A 77 -23.93 19.53 -15.12
CA ARG A 77 -23.14 18.29 -15.18
C ARG A 77 -24.01 17.08 -14.84
N PRO A 78 -23.81 15.94 -15.53
CA PRO A 78 -24.47 14.70 -15.16
C PRO A 78 -24.15 14.29 -13.72
N SER A 79 -25.12 13.75 -12.98
CA SER A 79 -24.94 13.34 -11.58
C SER A 79 -23.79 12.34 -11.37
N TYR A 80 -23.50 11.50 -12.38
CA TYR A 80 -22.42 10.51 -12.30
C TYR A 80 -21.01 11.12 -12.32
N THR A 81 -20.85 12.41 -12.59
CA THR A 81 -19.53 13.07 -12.53
C THR A 81 -19.14 13.45 -11.10
N PHE A 82 -20.05 13.34 -10.13
CA PHE A 82 -19.81 13.63 -8.72
C PHE A 82 -20.13 12.40 -7.87
N LEU A 83 -19.14 11.91 -7.13
CA LEU A 83 -19.29 10.74 -6.28
C LEU A 83 -19.27 11.16 -4.81
N ASN A 84 -20.39 11.01 -4.11
CA ASN A 84 -20.42 11.20 -2.66
C ASN A 84 -19.93 9.94 -1.95
N GLY A 85 -19.11 10.10 -0.92
CA GLY A 85 -18.53 8.98 -0.20
C GLY A 85 -17.91 9.37 1.13
N SER A 86 -17.33 8.38 1.78
CA SER A 86 -16.50 8.56 2.96
C SER A 86 -15.03 8.37 2.57
N PHE A 87 -14.22 9.39 2.86
CA PHE A 87 -12.80 9.51 2.52
C PHE A 87 -11.97 9.74 3.79
N SER A 88 -10.67 9.94 3.67
CA SER A 88 -9.82 10.37 4.81
C SER A 88 -10.11 11.83 5.20
N SER A 89 -9.57 12.33 6.31
CA SER A 89 -9.88 13.69 6.80
C SER A 89 -9.42 14.84 5.89
N GLY A 90 -8.53 14.58 4.93
CA GLY A 90 -7.87 15.62 4.12
C GLY A 90 -6.86 16.45 4.90
N ASN A 91 -6.56 16.13 6.16
CA ASN A 91 -5.63 16.89 6.99
C ASN A 91 -4.17 16.64 6.56
N PRO A 92 -3.45 17.63 6.01
CA PRO A 92 -2.08 17.42 5.54
C PRO A 92 -1.11 17.04 6.67
N ASN A 93 -1.42 17.34 7.93
CA ASN A 93 -0.61 16.94 9.08
C ASN A 93 -0.79 15.47 9.47
N ALA A 94 -1.82 14.79 8.94
CA ALA A 94 -2.09 13.39 9.19
C ALA A 94 -1.52 12.47 8.09
N THR A 95 -0.79 13.01 7.11
CA THR A 95 -0.07 12.21 6.10
C THR A 95 1.43 12.46 6.16
N THR A 96 2.21 11.64 5.46
CA THR A 96 3.66 11.76 5.43
C THR A 96 4.08 12.83 4.42
N ASN A 97 4.85 13.82 4.84
CA ASN A 97 5.32 14.90 3.97
C ASN A 97 6.71 14.64 3.34
N THR A 98 7.40 13.54 3.70
CA THR A 98 8.62 13.10 3.04
C THR A 98 8.61 11.59 2.79
N THR A 99 9.38 11.18 1.79
CA THR A 99 9.56 9.78 1.41
C THR A 99 10.20 8.96 2.53
N GLU A 100 11.08 9.55 3.34
CA GLU A 100 11.69 8.92 4.51
C GLU A 100 10.61 8.58 5.55
N ILE A 101 9.70 9.50 5.86
CA ILE A 101 8.61 9.20 6.81
C ILE A 101 7.69 8.10 6.25
N SER A 102 7.44 8.06 4.94
CA SER A 102 6.72 6.95 4.31
C SER A 102 7.47 5.61 4.48
N ALA A 103 8.80 5.62 4.40
CA ALA A 103 9.64 4.44 4.62
C ALA A 103 9.49 3.89 6.04
N HIS A 104 9.45 4.77 7.05
CA HIS A 104 9.19 4.39 8.44
C HIS A 104 7.82 3.74 8.58
N ALA A 105 6.78 4.33 7.98
CA ALA A 105 5.41 3.81 8.05
C ALA A 105 5.33 2.39 7.46
N ILE A 106 5.92 2.17 6.29
CA ILE A 106 5.90 0.85 5.64
C ILE A 106 6.76 -0.18 6.37
N TRP A 107 7.91 0.22 6.92
CA TRP A 107 8.68 -0.66 7.79
C TRP A 107 7.88 -1.08 9.02
N HIS A 108 7.21 -0.14 9.71
CA HIS A 108 6.35 -0.47 10.85
C HIS A 108 5.15 -1.35 10.46
N MET A 109 4.56 -1.13 9.28
CA MET A 109 3.53 -2.00 8.74
C MET A 109 4.05 -3.42 8.55
N LEU A 110 5.24 -3.61 7.97
CA LEU A 110 5.86 -4.93 7.80
C LEU A 110 6.18 -5.60 9.14
N GLN A 111 6.70 -4.85 10.11
CA GLN A 111 6.93 -5.35 11.47
C GLN A 111 5.63 -5.86 12.10
N GLY A 112 4.56 -5.07 12.01
CA GLY A 112 3.24 -5.43 12.54
C GLY A 112 2.61 -6.61 11.81
N PHE A 113 2.57 -6.57 10.48
CA PHE A 113 1.96 -7.61 9.65
C PHE A 113 2.67 -8.95 9.80
N LEU A 114 3.99 -9.01 9.60
CA LEU A 114 4.74 -10.26 9.69
C LEU A 114 4.91 -10.76 11.12
N GLY A 115 4.77 -9.87 12.11
CA GLY A 115 4.72 -10.23 13.53
C GLY A 115 3.36 -10.81 13.96
N ALA A 116 2.26 -10.23 13.49
CA ALA A 116 0.90 -10.70 13.77
C ALA A 116 0.53 -11.96 12.97
N PHE A 117 1.11 -12.14 11.79
CA PHE A 117 0.86 -13.28 10.90
C PHE A 117 2.16 -14.05 10.60
N PRO A 118 2.74 -14.75 11.61
CA PRO A 118 4.01 -15.46 11.45
C PRO A 118 3.96 -16.56 10.39
N GLN A 119 2.78 -17.09 10.04
CA GLN A 119 2.61 -18.05 8.95
C GLN A 119 2.94 -17.48 7.56
N TYR A 120 2.93 -16.15 7.40
CA TYR A 120 3.32 -15.46 6.18
C TYR A 120 4.72 -14.85 6.26
N ASN A 121 5.41 -15.03 7.39
CA ASN A 121 6.77 -14.54 7.56
C ASN A 121 7.77 -15.48 6.89
N PRO A 122 8.48 -15.04 5.82
CA PRO A 122 9.44 -15.89 5.12
C PRO A 122 10.67 -16.25 5.96
N GLY A 123 10.91 -15.53 7.07
CA GLY A 123 11.93 -15.87 8.05
C GLY A 123 11.53 -16.99 9.02
N THR A 124 10.25 -17.35 9.09
CA THR A 124 9.74 -18.41 9.96
C THR A 124 9.79 -19.74 9.23
N ARG A 125 10.47 -20.74 9.83
CA ARG A 125 10.59 -22.09 9.28
C ARG A 125 9.74 -23.07 10.11
N PRO A 126 9.00 -24.00 9.48
CA PRO A 126 8.31 -25.06 10.21
C PRO A 126 9.27 -25.82 11.13
N GLY A 127 8.92 -25.93 12.41
CA GLY A 127 9.73 -26.62 13.43
C GLY A 127 10.90 -25.81 14.01
N SER A 128 11.07 -24.54 13.64
CA SER A 128 12.05 -23.64 14.25
C SER A 128 11.38 -22.72 15.28
N ASN A 129 11.99 -22.58 16.46
CA ASN A 129 11.62 -21.56 17.46
C ASN A 129 12.32 -20.22 17.22
N GLN A 130 13.13 -20.12 16.16
CA GLN A 130 13.85 -18.90 15.77
C GLN A 130 13.30 -18.39 14.44
N THR A 131 13.00 -17.10 14.40
CA THR A 131 12.66 -16.37 13.17
C THR A 131 13.95 -15.80 12.58
N GLY A 132 14.33 -16.29 11.40
CA GLY A 132 15.43 -15.73 10.63
C GLY A 132 15.03 -14.45 9.90
N PRO A 133 15.87 -13.95 8.97
CA PRO A 133 15.52 -12.78 8.20
C PRO A 133 14.29 -12.97 7.31
N ALA A 134 13.38 -12.00 7.37
CA ALA A 134 12.22 -11.96 6.51
C ALA A 134 12.62 -11.33 5.17
N GLY A 135 12.89 -12.18 4.18
CA GLY A 135 13.19 -11.75 2.82
C GLY A 135 11.96 -11.13 2.13
N VAL A 136 12.07 -9.88 1.70
CA VAL A 136 11.01 -9.15 0.99
C VAL A 136 11.51 -8.69 -0.37
N ASN A 137 10.68 -8.87 -1.41
CA ASN A 137 10.89 -8.26 -2.71
C ASN A 137 9.97 -7.04 -2.82
N LEU A 138 10.55 -5.85 -3.05
CA LEU A 138 9.79 -4.61 -3.18
C LEU A 138 9.63 -4.27 -4.66
N PHE A 139 8.39 -4.12 -5.11
CA PHE A 139 8.07 -3.68 -6.47
C PHE A 139 7.26 -2.40 -6.42
N THR A 140 7.66 -1.41 -7.19
CA THR A 140 7.03 -0.10 -7.24
C THR A 140 6.94 0.43 -8.66
N GLU A 141 6.01 1.35 -8.91
CA GLU A 141 5.76 1.94 -10.23
C GLU A 141 5.71 3.48 -10.12
N SER A 142 6.11 4.20 -11.17
CA SER A 142 5.97 5.65 -11.28
C SER A 142 6.70 6.40 -10.15
N TYR A 143 6.02 7.20 -9.32
CA TYR A 143 6.60 7.85 -8.13
C TYR A 143 7.17 6.84 -7.12
N GLY A 144 6.77 5.58 -7.25
CA GLY A 144 7.41 4.42 -6.66
C GLY A 144 8.92 4.34 -6.87
N GLY A 145 9.46 4.93 -7.94
CA GLY A 145 10.91 5.07 -8.15
C GLY A 145 11.60 6.00 -7.13
N LYS A 146 10.85 6.84 -6.40
CA LYS A 146 11.34 7.58 -5.23
C LYS A 146 11.16 6.77 -3.95
N TYR A 147 10.00 6.14 -3.77
CA TYR A 147 9.70 5.33 -2.58
C TYR A 147 10.68 4.15 -2.45
N GLY A 148 10.82 3.34 -3.50
CA GLY A 148 11.57 2.09 -3.50
C GLY A 148 12.99 2.21 -2.93
N PRO A 149 13.87 3.06 -3.50
CA PRO A 149 15.24 3.23 -3.03
C PRO A 149 15.35 3.75 -1.59
N VAL A 150 14.48 4.68 -1.19
CA VAL A 150 14.52 5.22 0.19
C VAL A 150 14.05 4.18 1.19
N PHE A 151 13.04 3.38 0.84
CA PHE A 151 12.54 2.29 1.68
C PHE A 151 13.63 1.24 1.86
N ALA A 152 14.30 0.86 0.77
CA ALA A 152 15.43 -0.06 0.78
C ALA A 152 16.54 0.40 1.74
N THR A 153 16.99 1.66 1.60
CA THR A 153 18.01 2.25 2.49
C THR A 153 17.57 2.22 3.94
N PHE A 154 16.34 2.66 4.23
CA PHE A 154 15.82 2.69 5.59
C PHE A 154 15.76 1.29 6.23
N TRP A 155 15.34 0.26 5.47
CA TRP A 155 15.26 -1.12 5.97
C TRP A 155 16.65 -1.69 6.30
N GLU A 156 17.63 -1.48 5.41
CA GLU A 156 19.03 -1.86 5.66
C GLU A 156 19.60 -1.16 6.90
N GLU A 157 19.32 0.13 7.09
CA GLU A 157 19.70 0.86 8.30
C GLU A 157 19.06 0.25 9.56
N GLN A 158 17.78 -0.14 9.52
CA GLN A 158 17.14 -0.80 10.66
C GLN A 158 17.78 -2.17 10.95
N ASN A 159 18.12 -2.94 9.91
CA ASN A 159 18.79 -4.23 10.08
C ASN A 159 20.20 -4.04 10.69
N ASN A 160 20.96 -3.03 10.26
CA ASN A 160 22.25 -2.68 10.86
C ASN A 160 22.11 -2.28 12.33
N ARG A 161 21.08 -1.51 12.69
CA ARG A 161 20.76 -1.17 14.08
C ARG A 161 20.38 -2.39 14.90
N ARG A 162 19.70 -3.38 14.31
CA ARG A 162 19.44 -4.67 14.98
C ARG A 162 20.73 -5.47 15.18
N ALA A 163 21.60 -5.50 14.18
CA ALA A 163 22.86 -6.23 14.22
C ALA A 163 23.81 -5.70 15.31
N ASN A 164 23.91 -4.37 15.42
CA ASN A 164 24.78 -3.70 16.41
C ASN A 164 24.14 -3.54 17.81
N GLY A 165 22.89 -3.99 17.99
CA GLY A 165 22.18 -3.96 19.27
C GLY A 165 21.47 -2.65 19.62
N SER A 166 21.52 -1.63 18.75
CA SER A 166 20.78 -0.37 18.92
C SER A 166 19.27 -0.51 18.74
N LEU A 167 18.81 -1.59 18.07
CA LEU A 167 17.41 -1.96 17.93
C LEU A 167 17.19 -3.38 18.49
N PRO A 168 16.19 -3.60 19.39
CA PRO A 168 16.03 -4.90 20.06
C PRO A 168 15.59 -6.01 19.10
N LYS A 169 16.36 -7.11 19.03
CA LYS A 169 16.05 -8.27 18.18
C LYS A 169 14.81 -9.06 18.63
N ASN A 170 14.43 -8.97 19.91
CA ASN A 170 13.31 -9.71 20.48
C ASN A 170 11.95 -9.09 20.17
N SER A 171 11.90 -7.80 19.82
CA SER A 171 10.67 -7.07 19.49
C SER A 171 10.67 -6.53 18.06
N THR A 172 11.69 -6.84 17.25
CA THR A 172 11.77 -6.41 15.86
C THR A 172 12.27 -7.53 14.95
N LEU A 173 11.63 -7.62 13.79
CA LEU A 173 11.97 -8.51 12.69
C LEU A 173 13.10 -7.90 11.85
N ASP A 174 13.92 -8.77 11.30
CA ASP A 174 14.93 -8.44 10.29
C ASP A 174 14.23 -8.41 8.93
N ILE A 175 14.05 -7.22 8.33
CA ILE A 175 13.35 -7.07 7.05
C ILE A 175 14.40 -6.94 5.97
N GLN A 176 14.74 -8.05 5.34
CA GLN A 176 15.84 -8.10 4.39
C GLN A 176 15.30 -7.89 2.97
N LEU A 177 15.73 -6.82 2.31
CA LEU A 177 15.39 -6.61 0.91
C LEU A 177 16.14 -7.61 0.02
N GLN A 178 15.40 -8.38 -0.77
CA GLN A 178 15.96 -9.37 -1.70
C GLN A 178 16.10 -8.80 -3.11
N SER A 179 15.09 -8.04 -3.56
CA SER A 179 15.12 -7.32 -4.82
C SER A 179 14.29 -6.04 -4.76
N LEU A 180 14.69 -5.04 -5.54
CA LEU A 180 13.90 -3.84 -5.80
C LEU A 180 13.58 -3.76 -7.30
N GLY A 181 12.30 -3.90 -7.65
CA GLY A 181 11.79 -3.66 -9.00
C GLY A 181 11.15 -2.28 -9.10
N ILE A 182 11.54 -1.51 -10.11
CA ILE A 182 10.98 -0.18 -10.39
C ILE A 182 10.49 -0.18 -11.83
N THR A 183 9.20 0.06 -12.02
CA THR A 183 8.53 0.15 -13.33
C THR A 183 7.90 1.52 -13.53
N ASN A 184 7.32 1.76 -14.70
CA ASN A 184 6.77 3.06 -15.09
C ASN A 184 5.33 2.97 -15.56
#